data_AF-A0A1M6NAY6-F1
#
_entry.id   AF-A0A1M6NAY6-F1
#
_cell.length_a   1.000
_cell.length_b   1.000
_cell.length_c   1.000
_cell.angle_alpha   90.00
_cell.angle_beta   90.00
_cell.angle_gamma   90.00
#
_symmetry.space_group_name_H-M   'P 1'
#
loop_
_entity.id
_entity.type
_entity.pdbx_description
1 polymer ?
#
loop_
_entity_poly.entity_id
_entity_poly.type
_entity_poly.pdbx_seq_one_letter_code
_entity_poly.pdbx_strand_id
1 'polypeptide(L)'
;MVRRKKGDYQNYSYEIEEFKGVIDIPSSIDGAYYSTKVLKYFFTKKYLKSVIYQLFKNKTVEQLIDERVRNNQIISIQEHTSPVRTDGKIQYPNIVTDKDNLRYLLKYLKKYNLWYATGSEIADYYYLYTKTKIEKKYHGKYTIKTDVKNIGKELSVKVTGKNNNKIKINDKIINPIGNNKGEIFNIYIENIIFDIEVI
;
A
#
# COMPACT_ATOMS: atom_id res chain seq x y z
N MET A 1 -0.80 -7.08 -36.12
CA MET A 1 -0.99 -6.45 -34.80
C MET A 1 -1.29 -7.56 -33.78
N VAL A 2 -0.25 -8.12 -33.16
CA VAL A 2 -0.37 -9.28 -32.26
C VAL A 2 -0.76 -8.77 -30.87
N ARG A 3 -1.94 -9.17 -30.37
CA ARG A 3 -2.32 -8.99 -28.96
C ARG A 3 -1.30 -9.76 -28.11
N ARG A 4 -0.34 -9.05 -27.50
CA ARG A 4 0.51 -9.61 -26.45
C ARG A 4 -0.41 -10.16 -25.35
N LYS A 5 -0.27 -11.46 -25.05
CA LYS A 5 -0.94 -12.10 -23.90
C LYS A 5 -0.52 -11.34 -22.64
N LYS A 6 -1.47 -10.67 -21.99
CA LYS A 6 -1.32 -10.21 -20.60
C LYS A 6 -1.21 -11.46 -19.73
N GLY A 7 0.00 -11.80 -19.30
CA GLY A 7 0.22 -12.95 -18.43
C GLY A 7 1.61 -13.55 -18.53
N ASP A 8 2.65 -12.73 -18.36
CA ASP A 8 3.98 -13.23 -18.04
C ASP A 8 4.48 -12.51 -16.77
N TYR A 9 4.97 -13.31 -15.82
CA TYR A 9 5.33 -12.93 -14.45
C TYR A 9 6.38 -11.82 -14.34
N GLN A 10 7.07 -11.49 -15.44
CA GLN A 10 8.10 -10.46 -15.49
C GLN A 10 7.56 -9.04 -15.75
N ASN A 11 6.27 -8.89 -16.06
CA ASN A 11 5.66 -7.60 -16.46
C ASN A 11 4.69 -7.00 -15.43
N TYR A 12 4.58 -7.57 -14.22
CA TYR A 12 3.76 -6.98 -13.17
C TYR A 12 4.61 -6.02 -12.33
N SER A 13 4.36 -4.73 -12.51
CA SER A 13 4.76 -3.71 -11.55
C SER A 13 3.88 -3.87 -10.31
N TYR A 14 4.50 -3.99 -9.14
CA TYR A 14 3.81 -3.92 -7.84
C TYR A 14 3.87 -2.51 -7.26
N GLU A 15 4.32 -1.56 -8.07
CA GLU A 15 4.35 -0.14 -7.76
C GLU A 15 3.05 0.52 -8.23
N ILE A 16 2.70 1.63 -7.58
CA ILE A 16 1.58 2.46 -8.01
C ILE A 16 2.02 3.25 -9.24
N GLU A 17 1.17 3.26 -10.26
CA GLU A 17 1.44 3.95 -11.52
C GLU A 17 0.29 4.88 -11.89
N GLU A 18 0.57 5.93 -12.66
CA GLU A 18 -0.45 6.79 -13.26
C GLU A 18 -0.66 6.37 -14.72
N PHE A 19 -1.86 5.88 -15.05
CA PHE A 19 -2.25 5.51 -16.40
C PHE A 19 -3.42 6.36 -16.88
N LYS A 20 -3.16 7.22 -17.88
CA LYS A 20 -4.17 8.11 -18.50
C LYS A 20 -4.91 9.00 -17.47
N GLY A 21 -4.18 9.54 -16.49
CA GLY A 21 -4.76 10.40 -15.45
C GLY A 21 -5.52 9.66 -14.35
N VAL A 22 -5.44 8.32 -14.33
CA VAL A 22 -5.98 7.48 -13.26
C VAL A 22 -4.83 6.81 -12.54
N ILE A 23 -4.89 6.80 -11.21
CA ILE A 23 -3.92 6.09 -10.39
C ILE A 23 -4.29 4.60 -10.37
N ASP A 24 -3.42 3.78 -10.94
CA ASP A 24 -3.56 2.32 -10.98
C ASP A 24 -2.90 1.72 -9.74
N ILE A 25 -3.71 1.04 -8.93
CA ILE A 25 -3.25 0.36 -7.72
C ILE A 25 -3.15 -1.14 -8.05
N PRO A 26 -1.95 -1.73 -8.01
CA PRO A 26 -1.77 -3.11 -8.42
C PRO A 26 -2.50 -4.05 -7.46
N SER A 27 -3.05 -5.14 -8.00
CA SER A 27 -3.50 -6.28 -7.21
C SER A 27 -2.29 -7.12 -6.81
N SER A 28 -1.91 -7.09 -5.54
CA SER A 28 -0.67 -7.72 -5.07
C SER A 28 -0.88 -9.12 -4.51
N ILE A 29 -2.10 -9.45 -4.07
CA ILE A 29 -2.49 -10.75 -3.51
C ILE A 29 -3.82 -11.19 -4.14
N ASP A 30 -3.80 -12.36 -4.80
CA ASP A 30 -5.02 -13.03 -5.28
C ASP A 30 -5.82 -13.55 -4.08
N GLY A 31 -7.06 -13.08 -3.87
CA GLY A 31 -7.93 -13.56 -2.79
C GLY A 31 -8.29 -15.05 -2.91
N ALA A 32 -8.16 -15.63 -4.11
CA ALA A 32 -8.29 -17.06 -4.32
C ALA A 32 -7.07 -17.85 -3.82
N TYR A 33 -6.04 -17.19 -3.28
CA TYR A 33 -4.88 -17.84 -2.69
C TYR A 33 -5.04 -18.01 -1.17
N TYR A 34 -5.30 -19.25 -0.77
CA TYR A 34 -5.67 -19.59 0.60
C TYR A 34 -4.44 -19.99 1.39
N SER A 35 -4.42 -19.61 2.66
CA SER A 35 -3.41 -20.14 3.57
C SER A 35 -3.61 -21.64 3.75
N THR A 36 -2.52 -22.40 3.62
CA THR A 36 -2.51 -23.83 3.90
C THR A 36 -2.72 -24.14 5.39
N LYS A 37 -2.64 -23.13 6.27
CA LYS A 37 -2.87 -23.27 7.72
C LYS A 37 -4.36 -23.28 8.09
N VAL A 38 -5.26 -22.95 7.16
CA VAL A 38 -6.70 -22.99 7.41
C VAL A 38 -7.26 -24.34 6.97
N LEU A 39 -7.20 -25.32 7.90
CA LEU A 39 -7.58 -26.73 7.67
C LEU A 39 -9.00 -26.93 7.13
N LYS A 40 -9.92 -26.00 7.42
CA LYS A 40 -11.31 -26.02 6.92
C LYS A 40 -11.38 -26.15 5.39
N TYR A 41 -10.38 -25.65 4.67
CA TYR A 41 -10.38 -25.67 3.22
C TYR A 41 -9.66 -26.88 2.61
N PHE A 42 -9.02 -27.75 3.41
CA PHE A 42 -8.15 -28.82 2.94
C PHE A 42 -8.78 -29.71 1.85
N PHE A 43 -10.09 -30.02 1.97
CA PHE A 43 -10.83 -30.84 0.99
C PHE A 43 -11.48 -30.06 -0.15
N THR A 44 -11.22 -28.75 -0.27
CA THR A 44 -11.82 -27.91 -1.30
C THR A 44 -10.90 -27.80 -2.52
N LYS A 45 -11.50 -27.73 -3.72
CA LYS A 45 -10.76 -27.45 -4.97
C LYS A 45 -9.94 -26.16 -4.90
N LYS A 46 -10.36 -25.18 -4.08
CA LYS A 46 -9.65 -23.92 -3.84
C LYS A 46 -8.33 -24.10 -3.08
N TYR A 47 -8.30 -25.00 -2.10
CA TYR A 47 -7.09 -25.34 -1.38
C TYR A 47 -6.09 -26.08 -2.28
N LEU A 48 -6.58 -26.98 -3.14
CA LEU A 48 -5.73 -27.62 -4.14
C LEU A 48 -5.08 -26.60 -5.09
N LYS A 49 -5.82 -25.58 -5.54
CA LYS A 49 -5.23 -24.46 -6.32
C LYS A 49 -4.10 -23.79 -5.53
N SER A 50 -4.28 -23.57 -4.24
CA SER A 50 -3.28 -22.94 -3.38
C SER A 50 -2.04 -23.82 -3.18
N VAL A 51 -2.21 -25.12 -2.97
CA VAL A 51 -1.10 -26.09 -2.90
C VAL A 51 -0.35 -26.15 -4.23
N ILE A 52 -1.07 -26.25 -5.35
CA ILE A 52 -0.48 -26.23 -6.70
C ILE A 52 0.32 -24.94 -6.91
N TYR A 53 -0.24 -23.79 -6.52
CA TYR A 53 0.45 -22.51 -6.64
C TYR A 53 1.69 -22.44 -5.77
N GLN A 54 1.64 -22.96 -4.54
CA GLN A 54 2.78 -23.06 -3.65
C GLN A 54 3.89 -23.93 -4.26
N LEU A 55 3.54 -25.06 -4.89
CA LEU A 55 4.48 -25.93 -5.59
C LEU A 55 5.12 -25.23 -6.80
N PHE A 56 4.33 -24.51 -7.60
CA PHE A 56 4.85 -23.80 -8.79
C PHE A 56 5.61 -22.51 -8.47
N LYS A 57 5.26 -21.81 -7.38
CA LYS A 57 5.85 -20.50 -7.01
C LYS A 57 6.86 -20.60 -5.88
N ASN A 58 6.95 -21.74 -5.23
CA ASN A 58 7.78 -21.99 -4.06
C ASN A 58 7.60 -20.92 -2.95
N LYS A 59 6.39 -20.36 -2.85
CA LYS A 59 6.03 -19.32 -1.88
C LYS A 59 4.61 -19.56 -1.38
N THR A 60 4.37 -19.41 -0.08
CA THR A 60 3.02 -19.34 0.50
C THR A 60 2.43 -17.93 0.38
N VAL A 61 1.12 -17.79 0.64
CA VAL A 61 0.48 -16.46 0.71
C VAL A 61 1.13 -15.57 1.78
N GLU A 62 1.52 -16.16 2.91
CA GLU A 62 2.27 -15.49 3.96
C GLU A 62 3.63 -15.00 3.47
N GLN A 63 4.38 -15.84 2.75
CA GLN A 63 5.69 -15.43 2.22
C GLN A 63 5.57 -14.33 1.17
N LEU A 64 4.48 -14.32 0.38
CA LEU A 64 4.18 -13.20 -0.53
C LEU A 64 3.89 -11.91 0.25
N ILE A 65 3.07 -11.99 1.30
CA ILE A 65 2.79 -10.85 2.19
C ILE A 65 4.08 -10.33 2.81
N ASP A 66 4.89 -11.22 3.40
CA ASP A 66 6.15 -10.88 4.06
C ASP A 66 7.12 -10.20 3.09
N GLU A 67 7.16 -10.65 1.84
CA GLU A 67 7.96 -10.02 0.78
C GLU A 67 7.45 -8.62 0.42
N ARG A 68 6.13 -8.42 0.27
CA ARG A 68 5.57 -7.08 0.01
C ARG A 68 5.88 -6.11 1.14
N VAL A 69 5.70 -6.54 2.40
CA VAL A 69 6.01 -5.70 3.57
C VAL A 69 7.48 -5.32 3.61
N ARG A 70 8.37 -6.30 3.41
CA ARG A 70 9.82 -6.06 3.40
C ARG A 70 10.24 -5.05 2.33
N ASN A 71 9.56 -5.05 1.19
CA ASN A 71 9.82 -4.14 0.09
C ASN A 71 9.05 -2.79 0.18
N ASN A 72 8.27 -2.57 1.24
CA ASN A 72 7.37 -1.40 1.40
C ASN A 72 6.34 -1.26 0.27
N GLN A 73 5.87 -2.37 -0.28
CA GLN A 73 4.89 -2.40 -1.36
C GLN A 73 3.46 -2.46 -0.83
N ILE A 74 2.51 -2.03 -1.66
CA ILE A 74 1.08 -2.14 -1.35
C ILE A 74 0.69 -3.62 -1.18
N ILE A 75 -0.21 -3.84 -0.24
CA ILE A 75 -0.93 -5.10 -0.07
C ILE A 75 -2.39 -4.85 -0.37
N SER A 76 -2.84 -5.31 -1.54
CA SER A 76 -4.22 -5.33 -1.96
C SER A 76 -4.68 -6.78 -2.13
N ILE A 77 -5.80 -7.13 -1.51
CA ILE A 77 -6.41 -8.46 -1.58
C ILE A 77 -7.64 -8.34 -2.48
N GLN A 78 -7.62 -9.01 -3.63
CA GLN A 78 -8.70 -8.95 -4.60
C GLN A 78 -9.86 -9.87 -4.20
N GLU A 79 -11.05 -9.32 -4.03
CA GLU A 79 -12.28 -10.04 -3.66
C GLU A 79 -13.49 -9.47 -4.39
N HIS A 80 -14.46 -10.32 -4.72
CA HIS A 80 -15.78 -9.88 -5.18
C HIS A 80 -16.71 -9.65 -3.98
N THR A 81 -17.35 -8.47 -3.94
CA THR A 81 -18.37 -8.15 -2.92
C THR A 81 -19.67 -8.89 -3.16
N SER A 82 -20.12 -9.01 -4.41
CA SER A 82 -21.25 -9.84 -4.78
C SER A 82 -20.81 -11.29 -5.02
N PRO A 83 -21.32 -12.27 -4.24
CA PRO A 83 -20.99 -13.67 -4.44
C PRO A 83 -21.61 -14.24 -5.73
N VAL A 84 -22.61 -13.59 -6.31
CA VAL A 84 -23.35 -14.10 -7.48
C VAL A 84 -23.31 -13.08 -8.62
N ARG A 85 -23.20 -13.60 -9.85
CA ARG A 85 -23.25 -12.82 -11.11
C ARG A 85 -24.70 -12.64 -11.55
N THR A 86 -24.91 -11.78 -12.54
CA THR A 86 -26.23 -11.61 -13.20
C THR A 86 -26.76 -12.88 -13.86
N ASP A 87 -25.89 -13.84 -14.20
CA ASP A 87 -26.24 -15.15 -14.76
C ASP A 87 -26.49 -16.24 -13.70
N GLY A 88 -26.55 -15.88 -12.42
CA GLY A 88 -26.78 -16.81 -11.30
C GLY A 88 -25.56 -17.64 -10.89
N LYS A 89 -24.41 -17.52 -11.58
CA LYS A 89 -23.18 -18.24 -11.22
C LYS A 89 -22.44 -17.55 -10.07
N ILE A 90 -21.75 -18.36 -9.27
CA ILE A 90 -20.94 -17.86 -8.15
C ILE A 90 -19.65 -17.21 -8.68
N GLN A 91 -19.33 -16.02 -8.15
CA GLN A 91 -18.04 -15.34 -8.36
C GLN A 91 -17.04 -15.81 -7.33
N TYR A 92 -15.83 -16.10 -7.77
CA TYR A 92 -14.72 -16.43 -6.88
C TYR A 92 -13.49 -15.62 -7.27
N PRO A 93 -12.69 -15.12 -6.32
CA PRO A 93 -12.91 -15.15 -4.87
C PRO A 93 -14.01 -14.17 -4.43
N ASN A 94 -14.73 -14.46 -3.34
CA ASN A 94 -15.75 -13.53 -2.80
C ASN A 94 -15.77 -13.48 -1.26
N ILE A 95 -16.16 -12.33 -0.74
CA ILE A 95 -16.14 -12.03 0.71
C ILE A 95 -17.03 -12.97 1.56
N VAL A 96 -18.03 -13.62 0.96
CA VAL A 96 -18.96 -14.49 1.68
C VAL A 96 -18.36 -15.87 1.90
N THR A 97 -17.93 -16.53 0.82
CA THR A 97 -17.36 -17.88 0.91
C THR A 97 -15.93 -17.87 1.45
N ASP A 98 -15.23 -16.74 1.34
CA ASP A 98 -13.78 -16.66 1.60
C ASP A 98 -13.50 -15.97 2.96
N LYS A 99 -14.56 -15.67 3.72
CA LYS A 99 -14.55 -14.96 5.00
C LYS A 99 -13.51 -15.48 6.00
N ASP A 100 -13.38 -16.80 6.17
CA ASP A 100 -12.42 -17.33 7.16
C ASP A 100 -10.96 -17.19 6.68
N ASN A 101 -10.72 -17.25 5.36
CA ASN A 101 -9.40 -16.98 4.80
C ASN A 101 -9.05 -15.48 4.96
N LEU A 102 -9.99 -14.60 4.64
CA LEU A 102 -9.82 -13.15 4.84
C LEU A 102 -9.55 -12.79 6.31
N ARG A 103 -10.29 -13.38 7.24
CA ARG A 103 -10.03 -13.21 8.68
C ARG A 103 -8.64 -13.68 9.08
N TYR A 104 -8.20 -14.81 8.54
CA TYR A 104 -6.85 -15.32 8.77
C TYR A 104 -5.79 -14.34 8.22
N LEU A 105 -5.92 -13.87 6.97
CA LEU A 105 -4.97 -12.94 6.35
C LEU A 105 -4.92 -11.61 7.10
N LEU A 106 -6.08 -11.03 7.45
CA LEU A 106 -6.15 -9.80 8.24
C LEU A 106 -5.54 -9.99 9.64
N LYS A 107 -5.74 -11.15 10.28
CA LYS A 107 -5.06 -11.48 11.54
C LYS A 107 -3.55 -11.61 11.36
N TYR A 108 -3.11 -12.23 10.27
CA TYR A 108 -1.69 -12.39 9.94
C TYR A 108 -1.00 -11.04 9.75
N LEU A 109 -1.65 -10.09 9.09
CA LEU A 109 -1.14 -8.74 8.84
C LEU A 109 -0.95 -7.91 10.12
N LYS A 110 -1.66 -8.22 11.22
CA LYS A 110 -1.52 -7.51 12.51
C LYS A 110 -0.13 -7.58 13.13
N LYS A 111 0.73 -8.50 12.70
CA LYS A 111 2.13 -8.55 13.17
C LYS A 111 2.99 -7.40 12.62
N TYR A 112 2.47 -6.63 11.66
CA TYR A 112 3.16 -5.53 11.00
C TYR A 112 2.55 -4.17 11.35
N ASN A 113 3.38 -3.13 11.28
CA ASN A 113 2.93 -1.75 11.32
C ASN A 113 2.53 -1.31 9.90
N LEU A 114 1.24 -1.42 9.57
CA LEU A 114 0.68 -1.14 8.25
C LEU A 114 -0.36 -0.03 8.34
N TRP A 115 -0.40 0.82 7.31
CA TRP A 115 -1.49 1.76 7.10
C TRP A 115 -2.63 1.04 6.35
N TYR A 116 -3.78 0.90 7.01
CA TYR A 116 -5.00 0.37 6.39
C TYR A 116 -5.77 1.54 5.78
N ALA A 117 -5.94 1.51 4.46
CA ALA A 117 -6.50 2.61 3.69
C ALA A 117 -7.39 2.07 2.56
N THR A 118 -8.35 2.89 2.16
CA THR A 118 -9.14 2.72 0.94
C THR A 118 -8.31 3.02 -0.30
N GLY A 119 -8.75 2.56 -1.47
CA GLY A 119 -8.08 2.88 -2.73
C GLY A 119 -8.02 4.39 -3.00
N SER A 120 -9.06 5.13 -2.60
CA SER A 120 -9.10 6.60 -2.74
C SER A 120 -8.05 7.28 -1.87
N GLU A 121 -7.91 6.89 -0.60
CA GLU A 121 -6.88 7.45 0.30
C GLU A 121 -5.47 7.18 -0.21
N ILE A 122 -5.21 5.97 -0.72
CA ILE A 122 -3.93 5.61 -1.34
C ILE A 122 -3.66 6.49 -2.58
N ALA A 123 -4.65 6.62 -3.46
CA ALA A 123 -4.55 7.43 -4.67
C ALA A 123 -4.32 8.91 -4.32
N ASP A 124 -5.06 9.44 -3.35
CA ASP A 124 -4.90 10.81 -2.87
C ASP A 124 -3.50 11.07 -2.30
N TYR A 125 -2.97 10.13 -1.52
CA TYR A 125 -1.62 10.24 -0.96
C TYR A 125 -0.53 10.08 -2.02
N TYR A 126 -0.72 9.18 -2.99
CA TYR A 126 0.21 9.03 -4.12
C TYR A 126 0.27 10.30 -4.98
N TYR A 127 -0.88 10.91 -5.26
CA TYR A 127 -0.92 12.20 -5.95
C TYR A 127 -0.20 13.29 -5.14
N LEU A 128 -0.48 13.37 -3.83
CA LEU A 128 0.21 14.30 -2.94
C LEU A 128 1.73 14.11 -2.99
N TYR A 129 2.19 12.87 -2.86
CA TYR A 129 3.61 12.50 -2.88
C TYR A 129 4.28 12.89 -4.21
N THR A 130 3.67 12.53 -5.35
CA THR A 130 4.26 12.76 -6.69
C THR A 130 4.24 14.23 -7.12
N LYS A 131 3.28 15.02 -6.62
CA LYS A 131 3.18 16.46 -6.92
C LYS A 131 3.87 17.35 -5.88
N THR A 132 4.45 16.78 -4.83
CA THR A 132 5.20 17.53 -3.83
C THR A 132 6.70 17.43 -4.07
N LYS A 133 7.39 18.58 -4.01
CA LYS A 133 8.85 18.69 -4.09
C LYS A 133 9.40 19.31 -2.82
N ILE A 134 10.55 18.81 -2.39
CA ILE A 134 11.30 19.35 -1.26
C ILE A 134 12.63 19.89 -1.81
N GLU A 135 12.86 21.19 -1.64
CA GLU A 135 14.07 21.88 -2.08
C GLU A 135 14.89 22.28 -0.87
N LYS A 136 16.16 21.89 -0.82
CA LYS A 136 17.07 22.26 0.27
C LYS A 136 17.50 23.72 0.12
N LYS A 137 17.37 24.49 1.20
CA LYS A 137 17.94 25.83 1.38
C LYS A 137 19.20 25.74 2.26
N TYR A 138 19.62 26.87 2.83
CA TYR A 138 20.75 26.94 3.75
C TYR A 138 20.35 26.57 5.19
N HIS A 139 21.32 26.07 5.98
CA HIS A 139 21.22 25.87 7.43
C HIS A 139 20.02 25.02 7.89
N GLY A 140 19.77 23.86 7.26
CA GLY A 140 18.69 22.96 7.68
C GLY A 140 17.28 23.44 7.32
N LYS A 141 17.16 24.51 6.52
CA LYS A 141 15.88 24.97 5.97
C LYS A 141 15.58 24.28 4.64
N TYR A 142 14.31 24.01 4.42
CA TYR A 142 13.80 23.41 3.20
C TYR A 142 12.52 24.13 2.78
N THR A 143 12.29 24.20 1.47
CA THR A 143 11.02 24.67 0.91
C THR A 143 10.26 23.47 0.39
N ILE A 144 9.00 23.36 0.81
CA ILE A 144 8.06 22.39 0.26
C ILE A 144 7.18 23.13 -0.75
N LYS A 145 7.08 22.58 -1.96
CA LYS A 145 6.20 23.06 -3.04
C LYS A 145 5.27 21.93 -3.46
N THR A 146 3.97 22.20 -3.57
CA THR A 146 2.96 21.20 -3.94
C THR A 146 1.89 21.78 -4.88
N ASP A 147 0.83 21.02 -5.17
CA ASP A 147 -0.32 21.44 -5.97
C ASP A 147 -1.43 22.05 -5.07
N VAL A 148 -2.24 22.97 -5.61
CA VAL A 148 -3.39 23.56 -4.89
C VAL A 148 -4.37 22.51 -4.36
N LYS A 149 -4.51 21.38 -5.06
CA LYS A 149 -5.38 20.26 -4.62
C LYS A 149 -4.90 19.56 -3.34
N ASN A 150 -3.68 19.84 -2.91
CA ASN A 150 -3.09 19.25 -1.72
C ASN A 150 -3.25 20.12 -0.48
N ILE A 151 -3.78 21.34 -0.62
CA ILE A 151 -4.14 22.18 0.54
C ILE A 151 -5.16 21.43 1.39
N GLY A 152 -4.90 21.38 2.69
CA GLY A 152 -5.74 20.69 3.66
C GLY A 152 -5.45 19.19 3.83
N LYS A 153 -4.43 18.65 3.13
CA LYS A 153 -3.96 17.28 3.28
C LYS A 153 -2.74 17.18 4.20
N GLU A 154 -2.42 15.97 4.65
CA GLU A 154 -1.27 15.67 5.50
C GLU A 154 -0.20 14.90 4.72
N LEU A 155 1.05 15.35 4.82
CA LEU A 155 2.23 14.74 4.20
C LEU A 155 3.15 14.20 5.28
N SER A 156 3.59 12.95 5.15
CA SER A 156 4.65 12.41 6.02
C SER A 156 6.03 12.68 5.41
N VAL A 157 6.87 13.42 6.15
CA VAL A 157 8.26 13.72 5.77
C VAL A 157 9.21 12.95 6.68
N LYS A 158 10.16 12.26 6.08
CA LYS A 158 11.23 11.56 6.79
C LYS A 158 12.47 12.44 6.86
N VAL A 159 13.01 12.64 8.05
CA VAL A 159 14.32 13.26 8.26
C VAL A 159 15.35 12.17 8.52
N THR A 160 16.43 12.16 7.75
CA THR A 160 17.57 11.26 7.94
C THR A 160 18.73 12.05 8.52
N GLY A 161 19.25 11.68 9.69
CA GLY A 161 20.31 12.44 10.35
C GLY A 161 20.40 12.16 11.86
N LYS A 162 20.85 13.16 12.63
CA LYS A 162 20.93 13.12 14.10
C LYS A 162 19.57 12.74 14.72
N ASN A 163 19.57 12.14 15.90
CA ASN A 163 18.35 11.85 16.65
C ASN A 163 17.85 13.10 17.39
N ASN A 164 16.55 13.16 17.65
CA ASN A 164 15.78 14.23 18.29
C ASN A 164 15.59 15.49 17.42
N ASN A 165 15.47 15.35 16.10
CA ASN A 165 15.12 16.52 15.29
C ASN A 165 13.69 16.96 15.59
N LYS A 166 13.43 18.24 15.41
CA LYS A 166 12.09 18.80 15.33
C LYS A 166 11.95 19.55 14.02
N ILE A 167 10.72 19.63 13.51
CA ILE A 167 10.42 20.47 12.36
C ILE A 167 9.69 21.71 12.85
N LYS A 168 10.27 22.87 12.59
CA LYS A 168 9.61 24.16 12.76
C LYS A 168 8.96 24.57 11.44
N ILE A 169 7.66 24.87 11.48
CA ILE A 169 6.90 25.42 10.35
C ILE A 169 6.19 26.66 10.87
N ASN A 170 6.54 27.83 10.32
CA ASN A 170 6.14 29.12 10.89
C ASN A 170 6.52 29.16 12.39
N ASP A 171 5.54 29.33 13.30
CA ASP A 171 5.75 29.32 14.75
C ASP A 171 5.40 27.98 15.43
N LYS A 172 5.02 26.96 14.65
CA LYS A 172 4.64 25.64 15.18
C LYS A 172 5.85 24.70 15.17
N ILE A 173 6.04 23.98 16.26
CA ILE A 173 7.03 22.92 16.39
C ILE A 173 6.33 21.56 16.29
N ILE A 174 6.77 20.76 15.34
CA ILE A 174 6.27 19.40 15.10
C ILE A 174 7.31 18.42 15.63
N ASN A 175 6.85 17.52 16.50
CA ASN A 175 7.67 16.43 17.03
C ASN A 175 7.59 15.20 16.13
N PRO A 176 8.65 14.38 16.06
CA PRO A 176 8.63 13.18 15.26
C PRO A 176 7.72 12.12 15.85
N ILE A 177 7.06 11.39 14.96
CA ILE A 177 6.49 10.08 15.24
C ILE A 177 7.64 9.08 15.02
N GLY A 178 8.37 8.77 16.10
CA GLY A 178 9.53 7.90 16.05
C GLY A 178 9.16 6.51 15.53
N ASN A 179 9.97 5.97 14.61
CA ASN A 179 9.90 4.56 14.25
C ASN A 179 11.30 3.97 13.97
N ASN A 180 11.37 2.65 13.82
CA ASN A 180 12.61 1.91 13.56
C ASN A 180 13.31 2.31 12.23
N LYS A 181 12.67 3.14 11.40
CA LYS A 181 13.17 3.58 10.08
C LYS A 181 13.66 5.04 10.10
N GLY A 182 13.51 5.76 11.21
CA GLY A 182 13.93 7.16 11.37
C GLY A 182 12.83 8.03 11.98
N GLU A 183 13.06 9.34 11.94
CA GLU A 183 12.11 10.32 12.43
C GLU A 183 11.16 10.73 11.30
N ILE A 184 9.88 10.42 11.47
CA ILE A 184 8.81 10.80 10.55
C ILE A 184 8.00 11.92 11.16
N PHE A 185 7.70 12.93 10.36
CA PHE A 185 6.89 14.08 10.75
C PHE A 185 5.67 14.14 9.86
N ASN A 186 4.50 14.30 10.46
CA ASN A 186 3.28 14.55 9.73
C ASN A 186 3.06 16.07 9.64
N ILE A 187 3.01 16.57 8.42
CA ILE A 187 2.95 17.99 8.10
C ILE A 187 1.62 18.27 7.41
N TYR A 188 0.84 19.19 7.99
CA TYR A 188 -0.38 19.69 7.39
C TYR A 188 -0.07 20.76 6.35
N ILE A 189 -0.64 20.64 5.15
CA ILE A 189 -0.37 21.54 4.03
C ILE A 189 -1.37 22.70 4.09
N GLU A 190 -0.92 23.83 4.65
CA GLU A 190 -1.70 25.07 4.72
C GLU A 190 -1.59 25.89 3.42
N ASN A 191 -0.46 25.78 2.70
CA ASN A 191 -0.17 26.58 1.51
C ASN A 191 0.53 25.76 0.42
N ILE A 192 0.46 26.23 -0.83
CA ILE A 192 1.12 25.62 -1.99
C ILE A 192 2.65 25.61 -1.82
N ILE A 193 3.20 26.66 -1.20
CA ILE A 193 4.62 26.82 -0.93
C ILE A 193 4.78 27.23 0.52
N PHE A 194 5.62 26.53 1.27
CA PHE A 194 5.96 26.87 2.64
C PHE A 194 7.37 26.40 3.01
N ASP A 195 7.96 27.06 3.98
CA ASP A 195 9.29 26.74 4.48
C ASP A 195 9.20 25.91 5.77
N ILE A 196 10.13 24.96 5.90
CA ILE A 196 10.33 24.18 7.09
C ILE A 196 11.80 24.30 7.53
N GLU A 197 12.04 24.24 8.83
CA GLU A 197 13.37 24.24 9.42
C GLU A 197 13.54 23.02 10.32
N VAL A 198 14.59 22.25 10.07
CA VAL A 198 14.96 21.10 10.91
C VAL A 198 15.88 21.60 12.01
N ILE A 199 15.43 21.50 13.26
CA ILE A 199 16.15 21.96 14.48
C ILE A 199 16.49 20.80 15.41
#